data_AF-A0A949JQQ3-F1
#
_entry.id   AF-A0A949JQQ3-F1
#
_cell.length_a   1.000
_cell.length_b   1.000
_cell.length_c   1.000
_cell.angle_alpha   90.00
_cell.angle_beta   90.00
_cell.angle_gamma   90.00
#
_symmetry.space_group_name_H-M   'P 1'
#
loop_
_entity.id
_entity.type
_entity.pdbx_description
1 polymer ?
#
loop_
_entity_poly.entity_id
_entity_poly.type
_entity_poly.pdbx_seq_one_letter_code
_entity_poly.pdbx_strand_id
1 'polypeptide(L)'
;LYVEPDRYDVNSPSSLVGNGPGSRAKNFHFSHVYHTIFWDSGNLNSGTITEGTAHSDKSNDCQMLLDWMNLSEHKVGLWVMGDDVANDLAGSPAPSALGLLNVCGVECLNDSYFELSGGHVAGGVVNPLVAGVGIYTGITYYVFGGCPVINGFDVLETTGTGAYSLQLPDYSSSQYYIGVTNSQLNSAASPMRTSWIGHSMMYVRNVGEGYPVREELLQMTMTFFVDYTFPPTGTGDIPAVSSLTQNYPNPFNPSTTLNFGMAKKGHVSLKIYNVAGQLVRMLVNEERDAGSYSEIWDGTSDSGSKVASGVYFYRMKTGSFEQNRKMVLLR
;
A
#
# COMPACT_ATOMS: atom_id res chain seq x y z
N LEU A 1 -33.57 -9.02 -5.76
CA LEU A 1 -32.94 -10.35 -5.91
C LEU A 1 -31.69 -10.32 -5.05
N TYR A 2 -31.67 -11.07 -3.95
CA TYR A 2 -30.46 -11.25 -3.14
C TYR A 2 -29.56 -12.20 -3.93
N VAL A 3 -28.51 -11.68 -4.55
CA VAL A 3 -27.47 -12.52 -5.13
C VAL A 3 -26.46 -12.72 -4.01
N GLU A 4 -26.32 -13.96 -3.54
CA GLU A 4 -25.25 -14.28 -2.60
C GLU A 4 -23.91 -14.07 -3.32
N PRO A 5 -22.92 -13.40 -2.68
CA PRO A 5 -21.62 -13.26 -3.28
C PRO A 5 -20.94 -14.62 -3.40
N ASP A 6 -20.25 -14.85 -4.51
CA ASP A 6 -19.36 -16.01 -4.63
C ASP A 6 -18.26 -15.91 -3.57
N ARG A 7 -18.14 -16.94 -2.74
CA ARG A 7 -17.13 -17.03 -1.68
C ARG A 7 -16.01 -17.96 -2.11
N TYR A 8 -14.78 -17.48 -1.95
CA TYR A 8 -13.57 -18.26 -2.24
C TYR A 8 -12.65 -18.26 -1.02
N ASP A 9 -12.58 -19.39 -0.33
CA ASP A 9 -11.72 -19.55 0.85
C ASP A 9 -10.29 -19.95 0.42
N VAL A 10 -9.34 -19.04 0.64
CA VAL A 10 -7.90 -19.26 0.38
C VAL A 10 -7.23 -19.65 1.69
N ASN A 11 -6.38 -20.67 1.66
CA ASN A 11 -5.52 -21.01 2.78
C ASN A 11 -4.08 -20.59 2.44
N SER A 12 -3.34 -20.07 3.43
CA SER A 12 -1.89 -19.97 3.32
C SER A 12 -1.34 -21.37 2.98
N PRO A 13 -0.46 -21.52 1.98
CA PRO A 13 -0.15 -22.82 1.39
C PRO A 13 0.64 -23.70 2.37
N SER A 14 -0.06 -24.48 3.19
CA SER A 14 0.55 -25.54 4.01
C SER A 14 1.07 -26.71 3.15
N SER A 15 0.68 -26.76 1.87
CA SER A 15 0.89 -27.88 0.93
C SER A 15 1.77 -27.53 -0.29
N LEU A 16 2.41 -26.35 -0.31
CA LEU A 16 3.24 -25.87 -1.44
C LEU A 16 2.48 -25.72 -2.77
N VAL A 17 1.15 -25.60 -2.72
CA VAL A 17 0.28 -25.25 -3.85
C VAL A 17 -0.75 -24.27 -3.33
N GLY A 18 -0.56 -22.98 -3.62
CA GLY A 18 -1.56 -21.95 -3.34
C GLY A 18 -2.86 -22.31 -4.03
N ASN A 19 -3.98 -22.17 -3.31
CA ASN A 19 -5.31 -22.30 -3.90
C ASN A 19 -5.89 -20.94 -4.23
N GLY A 20 -5.06 -19.91 -4.40
CA GLY A 20 -5.48 -18.57 -4.79
C GLY A 20 -6.04 -18.53 -6.22
N PRO A 21 -6.79 -17.47 -6.57
CA PRO A 21 -7.42 -17.35 -7.87
C PRO A 21 -6.40 -17.36 -9.03
N GLY A 22 -5.17 -16.88 -8.81
CA GLY A 22 -4.07 -16.94 -9.78
C GLY A 22 -3.58 -18.35 -10.09
N SER A 23 -3.96 -19.37 -9.31
CA SER A 23 -3.59 -20.77 -9.56
C SER A 23 -4.61 -21.51 -10.44
N ARG A 24 -5.90 -21.14 -10.39
CA ARG A 24 -6.99 -21.95 -10.95
C ARG A 24 -7.92 -21.21 -11.91
N ALA A 25 -7.81 -19.89 -12.00
CA ALA A 25 -8.64 -19.09 -12.87
C ALA A 25 -7.84 -18.46 -14.02
N LYS A 26 -8.59 -17.97 -15.01
CA LYS A 26 -8.06 -17.18 -16.13
C LYS A 26 -8.69 -15.80 -16.04
N ASN A 27 -8.00 -14.77 -16.52
CA ASN A 27 -8.49 -13.39 -16.47
C ASN A 27 -9.91 -13.22 -17.03
N PHE A 28 -10.27 -13.96 -18.09
CA PHE A 28 -11.60 -13.88 -18.67
C PHE A 28 -12.72 -14.39 -17.74
N HIS A 29 -12.42 -15.30 -16.80
CA HIS A 29 -13.39 -15.72 -15.77
C HIS A 29 -13.73 -14.55 -14.85
N PHE A 30 -12.77 -13.67 -14.58
CA PHE A 30 -12.94 -12.51 -13.72
C PHE A 30 -13.54 -11.31 -14.45
N SER A 31 -13.02 -10.98 -15.64
CA SER A 31 -13.35 -9.75 -16.37
C SER A 31 -14.82 -9.64 -16.81
N HIS A 32 -15.56 -10.74 -16.90
CA HIS A 32 -16.97 -10.73 -17.32
C HIS A 32 -17.98 -10.88 -16.18
N VAL A 33 -17.57 -11.47 -15.06
CA VAL A 33 -18.49 -11.93 -14.01
C VAL A 33 -18.34 -11.10 -12.74
N TYR A 34 -17.10 -10.72 -12.40
CA TYR A 34 -16.80 -10.10 -11.12
C TYR A 34 -16.58 -8.60 -11.27
N HIS A 35 -17.45 -7.82 -10.62
CA HIS A 35 -17.33 -6.37 -10.52
C HIS A 35 -16.68 -5.92 -9.23
N THR A 36 -16.72 -6.73 -8.18
CA THR A 36 -16.11 -6.38 -6.91
C THR A 36 -15.57 -7.63 -6.24
N ILE A 37 -14.33 -7.57 -5.77
CA ILE A 37 -13.65 -8.65 -5.04
C ILE A 37 -13.31 -8.12 -3.66
N PHE A 38 -13.68 -8.88 -2.63
CA PHE A 38 -13.25 -8.65 -1.25
C PHE A 38 -12.25 -9.72 -0.86
N TRP A 39 -11.09 -9.28 -0.42
CA TRP A 39 -10.02 -10.12 0.06
C TRP A 39 -9.79 -9.80 1.53
N ASP A 40 -9.94 -10.79 2.42
CA ASP A 40 -9.63 -10.66 3.84
C ASP A 40 -8.67 -11.79 4.24
N SER A 41 -7.43 -11.44 4.59
CA SER A 41 -6.44 -12.43 5.06
C SER A 41 -6.65 -12.86 6.52
N GLY A 42 -7.53 -12.19 7.27
CA GLY A 42 -7.70 -12.44 8.70
C GLY A 42 -6.48 -11.96 9.52
N ASN A 43 -6.12 -12.74 10.54
CA ASN A 43 -4.92 -12.55 11.37
C ASN A 43 -4.00 -13.76 11.17
N LEU A 44 -3.27 -13.73 10.06
CA LEU A 44 -2.27 -14.73 9.72
C LEU A 44 -0.90 -14.05 9.77
N ASN A 45 0.12 -14.75 10.25
CA ASN A 45 1.52 -14.29 10.25
C ASN A 45 2.15 -14.20 8.84
N SER A 46 1.32 -14.35 7.81
CA SER A 46 1.68 -14.29 6.40
C SER A 46 0.42 -13.92 5.62
N GLY A 47 0.51 -12.91 4.78
CA GLY A 47 -0.49 -12.54 3.80
C GLY A 47 -0.85 -13.71 2.89
N THR A 48 -2.09 -13.68 2.41
CA THR A 48 -2.66 -14.74 1.56
C THR A 48 -2.63 -14.38 0.07
N ILE A 49 -2.25 -13.15 -0.29
CA ILE A 49 -2.12 -12.71 -1.68
C ILE A 49 -0.70 -13.03 -2.15
N THR A 50 -0.61 -13.79 -3.25
CA THR A 50 0.66 -14.38 -3.70
C THR A 50 1.12 -13.76 -5.02
N GLU A 51 2.43 -13.71 -5.23
CA GLU A 51 3.07 -13.07 -6.39
C GLU A 51 3.67 -14.07 -7.40
N GLY A 52 3.60 -15.36 -7.10
CA GLY A 52 4.07 -16.45 -7.97
C GLY A 52 5.60 -16.55 -8.12
N THR A 53 6.40 -16.01 -7.18
CA THR A 53 7.87 -16.09 -7.25
C THR A 53 8.49 -17.12 -6.31
N ALA A 54 7.83 -17.48 -5.21
CA ALA A 54 8.28 -18.55 -4.33
C ALA A 54 8.14 -19.94 -5.00
N HIS A 55 9.15 -20.81 -4.85
CA HIS A 55 9.16 -22.16 -5.43
C HIS A 55 8.02 -23.07 -4.93
N SER A 56 7.34 -22.66 -3.86
CA SER A 56 6.22 -23.32 -3.19
C SER A 56 4.85 -22.73 -3.52
N ASP A 57 4.74 -21.79 -4.46
CA ASP A 57 3.46 -21.22 -4.87
C ASP A 57 3.42 -20.95 -6.37
N LYS A 58 2.45 -21.55 -7.06
CA LYS A 58 2.24 -21.39 -8.51
C LYS A 58 1.11 -20.42 -8.84
N SER A 59 0.45 -19.83 -7.84
CA SER A 59 -0.52 -18.75 -8.05
C SER A 59 0.22 -17.43 -8.17
N ASN A 60 -0.08 -16.63 -9.20
CA ASN A 60 0.29 -15.22 -9.23
C ASN A 60 -0.99 -14.40 -9.08
N ASP A 61 -1.53 -14.36 -7.86
CA ASP A 61 -2.77 -13.64 -7.54
C ASP A 61 -2.61 -12.16 -7.82
N CYS A 62 -1.44 -11.59 -7.52
CA CYS A 62 -1.12 -10.19 -7.80
C CYS A 62 -1.30 -9.86 -9.28
N GLN A 63 -0.72 -10.67 -10.18
CA GLN A 63 -0.83 -10.43 -11.61
C GLN A 63 -2.28 -10.63 -12.10
N MET A 64 -2.96 -11.65 -11.60
CA MET A 64 -4.35 -11.90 -11.99
C MET A 64 -5.28 -10.75 -11.56
N LEU A 65 -5.15 -10.26 -10.33
CA LEU A 65 -5.92 -9.12 -9.84
C LEU A 65 -5.60 -7.85 -10.64
N LEU A 66 -4.32 -7.60 -10.91
CA LEU A 66 -3.90 -6.46 -11.74
C LEU A 66 -4.46 -6.54 -13.15
N ASP A 67 -4.41 -7.71 -13.79
CA ASP A 67 -4.95 -7.89 -15.14
C ASP A 67 -6.47 -7.70 -15.15
N TRP A 68 -7.20 -8.30 -14.20
CA TRP A 68 -8.64 -8.11 -14.08
C TRP A 68 -8.99 -6.62 -13.90
N MET A 69 -8.31 -5.94 -12.99
CA MET A 69 -8.54 -4.54 -12.69
C MET A 69 -8.21 -3.62 -13.89
N ASN A 70 -7.08 -3.87 -14.57
CA ASN A 70 -6.61 -3.02 -15.66
C ASN A 70 -7.31 -3.27 -17.00
N LEU A 71 -7.72 -4.51 -17.28
CA LEU A 71 -8.26 -4.93 -18.56
C LEU A 71 -9.80 -4.97 -18.60
N SER A 72 -10.48 -4.87 -17.46
CA SER A 72 -11.95 -4.89 -17.45
C SER A 72 -12.51 -3.66 -18.17
N GLU A 73 -13.44 -3.89 -19.10
CA GLU A 73 -14.24 -2.84 -19.77
C GLU A 73 -15.44 -2.39 -18.92
N HIS A 74 -15.52 -2.88 -17.68
CA HIS A 74 -16.56 -2.57 -16.73
C HIS A 74 -15.95 -1.92 -15.48
N LYS A 75 -16.85 -1.33 -14.68
CA LYS A 75 -16.49 -0.80 -13.38
C LYS A 75 -16.07 -1.94 -12.45
N VAL A 76 -14.94 -1.77 -11.77
CA VAL A 76 -14.35 -2.79 -10.89
C VAL A 76 -13.93 -2.22 -9.54
N GLY A 77 -14.00 -3.05 -8.50
CA GLY A 77 -13.68 -2.70 -7.12
C GLY A 77 -12.89 -3.78 -6.39
N LEU A 78 -11.71 -3.47 -5.84
CA LEU A 78 -10.94 -4.39 -5.02
C LEU A 78 -10.88 -3.90 -3.57
N TRP A 79 -11.37 -4.68 -2.63
CA TRP A 79 -11.17 -4.43 -1.21
C TRP A 79 -10.16 -5.43 -0.64
N VAL A 80 -9.06 -4.95 -0.08
CA VAL A 80 -8.07 -5.76 0.62
C VAL A 80 -8.10 -5.45 2.12
N MET A 81 -8.18 -6.49 2.93
CA MET A 81 -8.24 -6.46 4.38
C MET A 81 -7.32 -7.53 4.98
N GLY A 82 -6.95 -7.31 6.24
CA GLY A 82 -6.24 -8.29 7.07
C GLY A 82 -4.76 -7.99 7.25
N ASP A 83 -4.16 -8.77 8.15
CA ASP A 83 -2.82 -8.52 8.66
C ASP A 83 -1.74 -8.97 7.65
N ASP A 84 -0.57 -8.33 7.75
CA ASP A 84 0.66 -8.60 6.99
C ASP A 84 0.61 -8.51 5.45
N VAL A 85 -0.56 -8.29 4.83
CA VAL A 85 -0.66 -8.24 3.36
C VAL A 85 0.21 -7.13 2.77
N ALA A 86 0.26 -5.94 3.40
CA ALA A 86 1.04 -4.81 2.87
C ALA A 86 2.54 -5.08 3.01
N ASN A 87 2.94 -5.70 4.11
CA ASN A 87 4.33 -6.05 4.39
C ASN A 87 4.84 -7.09 3.39
N ASP A 88 4.08 -8.17 3.20
CA ASP A 88 4.48 -9.26 2.33
C ASP A 88 4.59 -8.81 0.87
N LEU A 89 3.62 -8.02 0.40
CA LEU A 89 3.69 -7.47 -0.95
C LEU A 89 4.81 -6.44 -1.13
N ALA A 90 5.14 -5.66 -0.10
CA ALA A 90 6.23 -4.68 -0.16
C ALA A 90 7.62 -5.33 -0.07
N GLY A 91 7.75 -6.44 0.66
CA GLY A 91 8.96 -7.24 0.75
C GLY A 91 9.20 -8.11 -0.49
N SER A 92 8.20 -8.25 -1.36
CA SER A 92 8.25 -9.09 -2.54
C SER A 92 9.15 -8.50 -3.65
N PRO A 93 9.99 -9.33 -4.31
CA PRO A 93 10.75 -8.91 -5.48
C PRO A 93 9.90 -8.86 -6.76
N ALA A 94 8.64 -9.32 -6.73
CA ALA A 94 7.80 -9.41 -7.91
C ALA A 94 7.22 -8.04 -8.30
N PRO A 95 7.33 -7.62 -9.58
CA PRO A 95 6.71 -6.39 -10.06
C PRO A 95 5.19 -6.36 -9.87
N SER A 96 4.53 -7.51 -9.93
CA SER A 96 3.08 -7.60 -9.74
C SER A 96 2.66 -7.29 -8.30
N ALA A 97 3.46 -7.66 -7.29
CA ALA A 97 3.17 -7.36 -5.89
C ALA A 97 3.23 -5.85 -5.60
N LEU A 98 4.32 -5.20 -6.03
CA LEU A 98 4.47 -3.75 -5.91
C LEU A 98 3.44 -3.00 -6.79
N GLY A 99 3.13 -3.53 -7.97
CA GLY A 99 2.08 -3.02 -8.84
C GLY A 99 0.72 -3.02 -8.15
N LEU A 100 0.39 -4.09 -7.42
CA LEU A 100 -0.87 -4.21 -6.69
C LEU A 100 -0.97 -3.17 -5.57
N LEU A 101 0.10 -2.98 -4.78
CA LEU A 101 0.17 -1.93 -3.76
C LEU A 101 0.00 -0.53 -4.35
N ASN A 102 0.64 -0.24 -5.48
CA ASN A 102 0.50 1.03 -6.18
C ASN A 102 -0.94 1.27 -6.66
N VAL A 103 -1.61 0.25 -7.22
CA VAL A 103 -3.04 0.36 -7.61
C VAL A 103 -3.94 0.55 -6.38
N CYS A 104 -3.57 -0.02 -5.24
CA CYS A 104 -4.23 0.22 -3.96
C CYS A 104 -3.95 1.62 -3.39
N GLY A 105 -2.99 2.36 -3.95
CA GLY A 105 -2.56 3.65 -3.42
C GLY A 105 -1.81 3.52 -2.08
N VAL A 106 -1.13 2.40 -1.85
CA VAL A 106 -0.54 2.02 -0.57
C VAL A 106 0.96 1.84 -0.71
N GLU A 107 1.73 2.45 0.18
CA GLU A 107 3.14 2.08 0.44
C GLU A 107 3.23 1.50 1.86
N CYS A 108 3.84 0.32 2.02
CA CYS A 108 4.12 -0.20 3.36
C CYS A 108 5.23 0.61 4.03
N LEU A 109 4.93 1.16 5.21
CA LEU A 109 5.91 1.84 6.05
C LEU A 109 6.58 0.85 7.00
N ASN A 110 5.80 -0.02 7.65
CA ASN A 110 6.30 -1.00 8.60
C ASN A 110 5.31 -2.17 8.78
N ASP A 111 5.82 -3.35 9.09
CA ASP A 111 5.05 -4.57 9.39
C ASP A 111 4.38 -4.47 10.77
N SER A 112 5.10 -3.87 11.71
CA SER A 112 4.67 -3.63 13.06
C SER A 112 4.59 -2.15 13.38
N TYR A 113 3.46 -1.81 13.96
CA TYR A 113 3.08 -0.57 14.62
C TYR A 113 3.70 -0.44 16.03
N PHE A 114 4.30 -1.47 16.64
CA PHE A 114 4.72 -1.42 18.06
C PHE A 114 5.73 -0.30 18.31
N GLU A 115 6.77 -0.25 17.49
CA GLU A 115 7.81 0.78 17.58
C GLU A 115 7.32 2.17 17.12
N LEU A 116 6.27 2.22 16.28
CA LEU A 116 5.74 3.46 15.70
C LEU A 116 4.64 4.11 16.55
N SER A 117 3.87 3.30 17.29
CA SER A 117 2.71 3.71 18.07
C SER A 117 2.98 3.77 19.58
N GLY A 118 4.20 3.45 20.02
CA GLY A 118 4.57 3.48 21.44
C GLY A 118 4.12 2.25 22.24
N GLY A 119 4.05 1.08 21.60
CA GLY A 119 3.86 -0.20 22.30
C GLY A 119 2.57 -0.97 21.97
N HIS A 120 1.82 -0.58 20.94
CA HIS A 120 0.56 -1.21 20.52
C HIS A 120 0.75 -2.21 19.37
N VAL A 121 -0.20 -3.13 19.09
CA VAL A 121 0.01 -4.23 18.12
C VAL A 121 -1.13 -4.48 17.08
N ALA A 122 -1.26 -3.79 15.93
CA ALA A 122 -2.32 -3.97 14.89
C ALA A 122 -1.94 -4.80 13.61
N GLY A 123 -2.22 -4.37 12.37
CA GLY A 123 -1.68 -4.98 11.14
C GLY A 123 -1.22 -3.88 10.16
N GLY A 124 0.03 -3.94 9.67
CA GLY A 124 0.64 -3.11 8.61
C GLY A 124 0.38 -1.59 8.60
N VAL A 125 1.38 -0.77 8.98
CA VAL A 125 1.31 0.70 8.83
C VAL A 125 1.65 1.08 7.40
N VAL A 126 0.81 1.91 6.79
CA VAL A 126 0.93 2.31 5.39
C VAL A 126 1.01 3.83 5.23
N ASN A 127 1.52 4.26 4.07
CA ASN A 127 1.41 5.63 3.57
C ASN A 127 0.45 5.68 2.38
N PRO A 128 -0.48 6.64 2.32
CA PRO A 128 -1.32 6.87 1.15
C PRO A 128 -0.52 7.51 0.01
N LEU A 129 -0.45 6.80 -1.12
CA LEU A 129 0.18 7.26 -2.37
C LEU A 129 -0.75 8.10 -3.25
N VAL A 130 -2.04 8.18 -2.92
CA VAL A 130 -3.05 8.93 -3.67
C VAL A 130 -3.77 9.93 -2.77
N ALA A 131 -4.17 11.07 -3.33
CA ALA A 131 -5.03 12.04 -2.67
C ALA A 131 -6.50 11.90 -3.09
N GLY A 132 -7.42 12.04 -2.13
CA GLY A 132 -8.88 12.11 -2.30
C GLY A 132 -9.68 10.94 -1.70
N VAL A 133 -10.98 10.89 -2.03
CA VAL A 133 -12.08 10.00 -1.54
C VAL A 133 -11.81 9.19 -0.27
N GLY A 134 -11.57 9.85 0.85
CA GLY A 134 -11.60 9.23 2.16
C GLY A 134 -13.04 8.99 2.56
N ILE A 135 -13.39 7.72 2.70
CA ILE A 135 -14.75 7.31 3.06
C ILE A 135 -14.89 7.03 4.54
N TYR A 136 -13.79 6.98 5.29
CA TYR A 136 -13.74 6.60 6.71
C TYR A 136 -13.84 7.78 7.67
N THR A 137 -14.32 8.94 7.22
CA THR A 137 -14.34 10.16 8.03
C THR A 137 -15.38 10.07 9.15
N GLY A 138 -14.99 10.45 10.37
CA GLY A 138 -15.91 10.61 11.50
C GLY A 138 -16.14 9.35 12.33
N ILE A 139 -15.40 8.27 12.10
CA ILE A 139 -15.54 7.01 12.83
C ILE A 139 -14.39 6.83 13.82
N THR A 140 -14.73 6.40 15.02
CA THR A 140 -13.78 5.99 16.05
C THR A 140 -14.16 4.60 16.55
N TYR A 141 -13.19 3.69 16.59
CA TYR A 141 -13.44 2.29 16.97
C TYR A 141 -12.19 1.62 17.55
N TYR A 142 -12.39 0.46 18.17
CA TYR A 142 -11.29 -0.37 18.63
C TYR A 142 -11.04 -1.52 17.66
N VAL A 143 -9.78 -1.89 17.46
CA VAL A 143 -9.40 -3.12 16.78
C VAL A 143 -8.64 -4.01 17.74
N PHE A 144 -8.93 -5.31 17.67
CA PHE A 144 -8.16 -6.30 18.39
C PHE A 144 -6.90 -6.63 17.60
N GLY A 145 -5.79 -6.13 18.10
CA GLY A 145 -4.47 -6.42 17.61
C GLY A 145 -4.10 -7.87 17.86
N GLY A 146 -3.79 -8.64 16.82
CA GLY A 146 -3.67 -10.10 16.82
C GLY A 146 -2.67 -10.76 17.79
N CYS A 147 -2.08 -10.03 18.75
CA CYS A 147 -1.15 -10.55 19.75
C CYS A 147 -1.84 -11.50 20.75
N PRO A 148 -1.52 -12.80 20.78
CA PRO A 148 -2.10 -13.75 21.72
C PRO A 148 -1.63 -13.55 23.17
N VAL A 149 -0.59 -12.74 23.41
CA VAL A 149 0.03 -12.52 24.73
C VAL A 149 -0.53 -11.26 25.41
N ILE A 150 -0.86 -10.24 24.63
CA ILE A 150 -1.38 -8.95 25.12
C ILE A 150 -2.66 -8.68 24.33
N ASN A 151 -3.79 -9.17 24.84
CA ASN A 151 -5.14 -8.96 24.31
C ASN A 151 -5.57 -7.48 24.47
N GLY A 152 -4.81 -6.54 23.92
CA GLY A 152 -5.05 -5.10 23.98
C GLY A 152 -5.92 -4.63 22.82
N PHE A 153 -6.81 -3.67 23.10
CA PHE A 153 -7.52 -2.94 22.06
C PHE A 153 -6.67 -1.77 21.59
N ASP A 154 -6.53 -1.65 20.27
CA ASP A 154 -5.95 -0.46 19.64
C ASP A 154 -7.08 0.47 19.24
N VAL A 155 -6.99 1.73 19.69
CA VAL A 155 -7.96 2.75 19.33
C VAL A 155 -7.59 3.30 17.97
N LEU A 156 -8.54 3.21 17.04
CA LEU A 156 -8.49 3.89 15.77
C LEU A 156 -9.40 5.09 15.87
N GLU A 157 -8.82 6.26 15.71
CA GLU A 157 -9.53 7.53 15.75
C GLU A 157 -9.21 8.31 14.48
N THR A 158 -10.20 9.04 13.97
CA THR A 158 -9.91 10.11 13.02
C THR A 158 -9.40 11.33 13.78
N THR A 159 -8.11 11.38 14.11
CA THR A 159 -7.53 12.57 14.77
C THR A 159 -7.05 13.66 13.78
N GLY A 160 -7.42 13.58 12.50
CA GLY A 160 -6.90 14.51 11.50
C GLY A 160 -7.91 14.92 10.42
N THR A 161 -7.67 16.09 9.82
CA THR A 161 -8.34 16.62 8.62
C THR A 161 -8.02 15.83 7.33
N GLY A 162 -7.42 14.64 7.43
CA GLY A 162 -6.94 13.85 6.29
C GLY A 162 -8.06 13.06 5.64
N ALA A 163 -8.64 13.62 4.57
CA ALA A 163 -9.80 13.09 3.86
C ALA A 163 -9.49 11.87 2.96
N TYR A 164 -8.59 10.96 3.35
CA TYR A 164 -7.91 10.03 2.42
C TYR A 164 -7.67 8.62 2.97
N SER A 165 -7.59 8.48 4.29
CA SER A 165 -7.05 7.30 4.94
C SER A 165 -7.53 7.15 6.37
N LEU A 166 -7.69 5.90 6.78
CA LEU A 166 -7.97 5.55 8.17
C LEU A 166 -6.67 5.70 8.98
N GLN A 167 -6.75 6.45 10.08
CA GLN A 167 -5.61 6.90 10.87
C GLN A 167 -5.56 6.26 12.24
N LEU A 168 -4.33 6.17 12.75
CA LEU A 168 -4.08 6.02 14.17
C LEU A 168 -4.16 7.40 14.87
N PRO A 169 -4.44 7.44 16.18
CA PRO A 169 -4.29 8.66 16.98
C PRO A 169 -2.92 9.31 16.76
N ASP A 170 -2.83 10.63 16.85
CA ASP A 170 -1.55 11.35 16.74
C ASP A 170 -0.60 10.89 17.86
N TYR A 171 0.51 10.28 17.46
CA TYR A 171 1.58 9.87 18.35
C TYR A 171 2.81 10.73 18.09
N SER A 172 3.20 11.56 19.06
CA SER A 172 4.40 12.40 18.98
C SER A 172 4.47 13.30 17.74
N SER A 173 3.33 13.88 17.33
CA SER A 173 3.21 14.74 16.13
C SER A 173 3.45 14.01 14.80
N SER A 174 3.33 12.68 14.80
CA SER A 174 3.44 11.83 13.61
C SER A 174 2.07 11.24 13.29
N GLN A 175 1.70 11.31 12.01
CA GLN A 175 0.49 10.70 11.50
C GLN A 175 0.82 9.36 10.86
N TYR A 176 0.07 8.33 11.25
CA TYR A 176 0.19 6.98 10.70
C TYR A 176 -1.15 6.53 10.15
N TYR A 177 -1.10 5.74 9.08
CA TYR A 177 -2.28 5.29 8.37
C TYR A 177 -2.32 3.77 8.32
N ILE A 178 -3.53 3.22 8.28
CA ILE A 178 -3.79 1.78 8.22
C ILE A 178 -4.84 1.44 7.18
N GLY A 179 -5.49 2.43 6.56
CA GLY A 179 -6.37 2.19 5.45
C GLY A 179 -6.35 3.31 4.44
N VAL A 180 -6.51 2.98 3.17
CA VAL A 180 -6.44 3.91 2.04
C VAL A 180 -7.50 3.52 1.02
N THR A 181 -8.17 4.51 0.45
CA THR A 181 -9.09 4.33 -0.67
C THR A 181 -8.55 5.02 -1.91
N ASN A 182 -8.73 4.38 -3.06
CA ASN A 182 -8.31 4.89 -4.36
C ASN A 182 -9.40 4.67 -5.40
N SER A 183 -9.56 5.59 -6.33
CA SER A 183 -10.53 5.62 -7.41
C SER A 183 -9.86 6.24 -8.64
N GLN A 184 -9.53 5.43 -9.63
CA GLN A 184 -8.85 5.88 -10.86
C GLN A 184 -9.55 5.30 -12.10
N LEU A 185 -9.09 5.67 -13.29
CA LEU A 185 -9.48 5.01 -14.54
C LEU A 185 -8.46 3.93 -14.87
N ASN A 186 -8.93 2.79 -15.36
CA ASN A 186 -8.06 1.75 -15.89
C ASN A 186 -7.69 1.99 -17.37
N SER A 187 -6.93 1.06 -17.95
CA SER A 187 -6.48 1.13 -19.36
C SER A 187 -7.62 1.15 -20.38
N ALA A 188 -8.82 0.67 -20.02
CA ALA A 188 -10.03 0.72 -20.83
C ALA A 188 -10.87 1.99 -20.56
N ALA A 189 -10.31 2.99 -19.86
CA ALA A 189 -11.00 4.19 -19.39
C ALA A 189 -12.25 3.89 -18.51
N SER A 190 -12.30 2.71 -17.91
CA SER A 190 -13.36 2.30 -16.98
C SER A 190 -12.98 2.62 -15.54
N PRO A 191 -13.94 3.03 -14.69
CA PRO A 191 -13.67 3.28 -13.28
C PRO A 191 -13.14 2.03 -12.54
N MET A 192 -12.04 2.21 -11.83
CA MET A 192 -11.41 1.21 -10.99
C MET A 192 -11.23 1.77 -9.58
N ARG A 193 -11.76 1.07 -8.58
CA ARG A 193 -11.69 1.48 -7.18
C ARG A 193 -10.99 0.45 -6.33
N THR A 194 -10.22 0.90 -5.36
CA THR A 194 -9.62 0.04 -4.36
C THR A 194 -9.82 0.60 -2.97
N SER A 195 -9.93 -0.30 -2.01
CA SER A 195 -9.95 0.00 -0.58
C SER A 195 -8.98 -0.94 0.10
N TRP A 196 -8.11 -0.40 0.93
CA TRP A 196 -7.16 -1.14 1.73
C TRP A 196 -7.41 -0.87 3.20
N ILE A 197 -7.42 -1.89 4.05
CA ILE A 197 -7.41 -1.77 5.50
C ILE A 197 -6.47 -2.84 6.06
N GLY A 198 -5.47 -2.44 6.84
CA GLY A 198 -4.43 -3.33 7.37
C GLY A 198 -4.88 -4.31 8.46
N HIS A 199 -6.19 -4.43 8.70
CA HIS A 199 -6.76 -5.36 9.68
C HIS A 199 -8.06 -5.98 9.16
N SER A 200 -8.43 -7.15 9.67
CA SER A 200 -9.72 -7.76 9.34
C SER A 200 -10.89 -7.08 10.07
N MET A 201 -12.06 -7.07 9.43
CA MET A 201 -13.30 -6.58 10.04
C MET A 201 -13.73 -7.39 11.28
N MET A 202 -13.29 -8.64 11.39
CA MET A 202 -13.64 -9.50 12.53
C MET A 202 -13.09 -8.97 13.88
N TYR A 203 -12.07 -8.11 13.83
CA TYR A 203 -11.41 -7.53 15.00
C TYR A 203 -11.95 -6.16 15.40
N VAL A 204 -12.81 -5.57 14.57
CA VAL A 204 -13.48 -4.31 14.87
C VAL A 204 -14.41 -4.47 16.07
N ARG A 205 -14.33 -3.54 17.03
CA ARG A 205 -15.17 -3.42 18.23
C ARG A 205 -15.62 -1.98 18.43
N ASN A 206 -16.77 -1.84 19.05
CA ASN A 206 -17.42 -0.57 19.31
C ASN A 206 -16.76 0.15 20.50
N VAL A 207 -16.75 1.47 20.48
CA VAL A 207 -16.25 2.31 21.61
C VAL A 207 -17.28 2.45 22.75
N GLY A 208 -18.48 1.87 22.58
CA GLY A 208 -19.54 1.82 23.59
C GLY A 208 -20.65 0.83 23.22
N GLU A 209 -21.69 0.76 24.05
CA GLU A 209 -22.87 -0.09 23.79
C GLU A 209 -23.69 0.46 22.60
N GLY A 210 -24.08 -0.43 21.67
CA GLY A 210 -25.10 -0.15 20.66
C GLY A 210 -24.67 0.56 19.37
N TYR A 211 -23.39 0.91 19.19
CA TYR A 211 -22.90 1.56 17.96
C TYR A 211 -22.29 0.53 16.98
N PRO A 212 -22.96 0.11 15.89
CA PRO A 212 -22.52 -1.00 15.03
C PRO A 212 -21.42 -0.54 14.05
N VAL A 213 -20.22 -0.24 14.58
CA VAL A 213 -19.16 0.41 13.79
C VAL A 213 -18.62 -0.48 12.67
N ARG A 214 -18.66 -1.80 12.86
CA ARG A 214 -18.28 -2.75 11.81
C ARG A 214 -19.23 -2.66 10.63
N GLU A 215 -20.53 -2.63 10.91
CA GLU A 215 -21.59 -2.49 9.92
C GLU A 215 -21.49 -1.14 9.19
N GLU A 216 -21.15 -0.07 9.91
CA GLU A 216 -20.92 1.24 9.32
C GLU A 216 -19.72 1.25 8.37
N LEU A 217 -18.56 0.71 8.78
CA LEU A 217 -17.38 0.57 7.92
C LEU A 217 -17.68 -0.26 6.67
N LEU A 218 -18.43 -1.36 6.83
CA LEU A 218 -18.92 -2.18 5.73
C LEU A 218 -19.81 -1.35 4.79
N GLN A 219 -20.80 -0.65 5.33
CA GLN A 219 -21.73 0.15 4.53
C GLN A 219 -21.03 1.27 3.77
N MET A 220 -20.10 1.99 4.42
CA MET A 220 -19.30 3.04 3.77
C MET A 220 -18.49 2.48 2.61
N THR A 221 -17.78 1.39 2.82
CA THR A 221 -16.90 0.80 1.80
C THR A 221 -17.68 0.17 0.65
N MET A 222 -18.81 -0.46 0.95
CA MET A 222 -19.72 -0.95 -0.09
C MET A 222 -20.31 0.20 -0.91
N THR A 223 -20.74 1.27 -0.24
CA THR A 223 -21.25 2.49 -0.90
C THR A 223 -20.18 3.08 -1.81
N PHE A 224 -18.93 3.12 -1.36
CA PHE A 224 -17.79 3.54 -2.18
C PHE A 224 -17.62 2.73 -3.46
N PHE A 225 -17.87 1.43 -3.47
CA PHE A 225 -17.75 0.63 -4.71
C PHE A 225 -18.92 0.82 -5.69
N VAL A 226 -20.08 1.30 -5.23
CA VAL A 226 -21.29 1.42 -6.07
C VAL A 226 -21.65 2.86 -6.43
N ASP A 227 -21.29 3.84 -5.60
CA ASP A 227 -21.62 5.25 -5.81
C ASP A 227 -20.50 5.98 -6.56
N TYR A 228 -20.66 6.11 -7.88
CA TYR A 228 -19.63 6.74 -8.73
C TYR A 228 -19.60 8.27 -8.66
N THR A 229 -20.34 8.91 -7.74
CA THR A 229 -20.24 10.35 -7.49
C THR A 229 -18.99 10.74 -6.71
N PHE A 230 -18.34 9.78 -6.03
CA PHE A 230 -17.02 10.03 -5.47
C PHE A 230 -16.03 10.38 -6.59
N PRO A 231 -15.37 11.56 -6.53
CA PRO A 231 -14.48 11.99 -7.59
C PRO A 231 -13.33 10.99 -7.76
N PRO A 232 -12.89 10.68 -8.99
CA PRO A 232 -11.70 9.87 -9.15
C PRO A 232 -10.51 10.55 -8.46
N THR A 233 -9.89 9.85 -7.51
CA THR A 233 -8.51 10.08 -7.09
C THR A 233 -7.59 9.58 -8.22
N GLY A 234 -7.67 10.23 -9.38
CA GLY A 234 -7.12 9.65 -10.60
C GLY A 234 -6.91 10.62 -11.73
N THR A 235 -7.02 11.92 -11.49
CA THR A 235 -6.51 12.93 -12.42
C THR A 235 -5.45 13.76 -11.72
N GLY A 236 -4.27 13.17 -11.57
CA GLY A 236 -3.02 13.87 -11.26
C GLY A 236 -2.38 13.41 -9.95
N ASP A 237 -1.48 12.44 -10.08
CA ASP A 237 -0.11 12.36 -9.55
C ASP A 237 0.23 12.82 -8.13
N ILE A 238 -0.68 13.34 -7.32
CA ILE A 238 -0.37 14.00 -6.06
C ILE A 238 -0.63 13.03 -4.90
N PRO A 239 0.43 12.53 -4.24
CA PRO A 239 0.29 11.79 -2.99
C PRO A 239 -0.43 12.58 -1.90
N ALA A 240 -1.12 11.89 -1.00
CA ALA A 240 -1.67 12.55 0.20
C ALA A 240 -0.56 12.95 1.18
N VAL A 241 0.53 12.18 1.24
CA VAL A 241 1.74 12.48 2.00
C VAL A 241 2.96 12.34 1.12
N SER A 242 3.98 13.16 1.37
CA SER A 242 5.27 12.94 0.72
C SER A 242 5.83 11.57 1.13
N SER A 243 6.44 10.88 0.18
CA SER A 243 6.90 9.50 0.35
C SER A 243 8.20 9.24 -0.42
N LEU A 244 9.01 8.29 0.05
CA LEU A 244 10.21 7.81 -0.64
C LEU A 244 10.23 6.28 -0.58
N THR A 245 10.01 5.63 -1.72
CA THR A 245 9.91 4.17 -1.80
C THR A 245 11.27 3.51 -1.80
N GLN A 246 11.30 2.21 -1.51
CA GLN A 246 12.48 1.38 -1.73
C GLN A 246 12.87 1.39 -3.23
N ASN A 247 14.16 1.47 -3.52
CA ASN A 247 14.68 1.47 -4.89
C ASN A 247 14.46 0.11 -5.55
N TYR A 248 14.21 0.09 -6.86
CA TYR A 248 14.06 -1.15 -7.62
C TYR A 248 14.85 -1.09 -8.94
N PRO A 249 15.62 -2.14 -9.28
CA PRO A 249 15.92 -3.32 -8.46
C PRO A 249 16.77 -2.98 -7.22
N ASN A 250 16.79 -3.86 -6.21
CA ASN A 250 17.71 -3.81 -5.06
C ASN A 250 17.99 -5.25 -4.55
N PRO A 251 19.24 -5.77 -4.59
CA PRO A 251 20.44 -5.14 -5.14
C PRO A 251 20.34 -4.86 -6.64
N PHE A 252 21.12 -3.90 -7.16
CA PHE A 252 21.05 -3.46 -8.55
C PHE A 252 22.39 -3.49 -9.28
N ASN A 253 22.37 -3.56 -10.62
CA ASN A 253 23.54 -3.50 -11.49
C ASN A 253 23.18 -3.01 -12.91
N PRO A 254 23.78 -1.93 -13.45
CA PRO A 254 24.42 -0.83 -12.73
C PRO A 254 23.41 0.24 -12.29
N SER A 255 22.14 0.13 -12.70
CA SER A 255 21.12 1.16 -12.49
C SER A 255 19.95 0.69 -11.64
N THR A 256 19.36 1.63 -10.90
CA THR A 256 18.14 1.44 -10.11
C THR A 256 17.24 2.66 -10.26
N THR A 257 15.96 2.44 -10.05
CA THR A 257 14.93 3.48 -10.08
C THR A 257 14.55 3.86 -8.64
N LEU A 258 14.53 5.16 -8.37
CA LEU A 258 14.11 5.76 -7.11
C LEU A 258 12.76 6.46 -7.34
N ASN A 259 11.69 5.93 -6.76
CA ASN A 259 10.37 6.56 -6.85
C ASN A 259 10.10 7.36 -5.57
N PHE A 260 9.51 8.54 -5.75
CA PHE A 260 9.12 9.39 -4.62
C PHE A 260 7.90 10.24 -4.94
N GLY A 261 7.21 10.64 -3.88
CA GLY A 261 5.97 11.39 -3.94
C GLY A 261 6.05 12.75 -3.27
N MET A 262 5.43 13.76 -3.87
CA MET A 262 5.30 15.12 -3.33
C MET A 262 3.83 15.48 -3.11
N ALA A 263 3.42 15.56 -1.85
CA ALA A 263 2.03 15.91 -1.51
C ALA A 263 1.69 17.39 -1.74
N LYS A 264 2.70 18.25 -1.76
CA LYS A 264 2.57 19.69 -2.01
C LYS A 264 3.73 20.15 -2.90
N LYS A 265 3.47 21.17 -3.69
CA LYS A 265 4.51 21.91 -4.41
C LYS A 265 5.57 22.42 -3.42
N GLY A 266 6.83 22.32 -3.78
CA GLY A 266 7.93 22.90 -3.02
C GLY A 266 9.31 22.45 -3.48
N HIS A 267 10.34 22.96 -2.81
CA HIS A 267 11.72 22.52 -3.03
C HIS A 267 11.93 21.09 -2.55
N VAL A 268 12.37 20.21 -3.46
CA VAL A 268 12.75 18.82 -3.15
C VAL A 268 14.22 18.61 -3.40
N SER A 269 14.88 17.87 -2.50
CA SER A 269 16.23 17.36 -2.74
C SER A 269 16.29 15.84 -2.58
N LEU A 270 16.82 15.15 -3.59
CA LEU A 270 17.09 13.72 -3.59
C LEU A 270 18.60 13.50 -3.74
N LYS A 271 19.23 13.00 -2.68
CA LYS A 271 20.70 12.92 -2.55
C LYS A 271 21.13 11.51 -2.18
N ILE A 272 22.24 11.05 -2.74
CA ILE A 272 22.83 9.73 -2.48
C ILE A 272 24.11 9.91 -1.68
N TYR A 273 24.30 9.06 -0.67
CA TYR A 273 25.43 9.06 0.25
C TYR A 273 26.06 7.67 0.33
N ASN A 274 27.36 7.63 0.59
CA ASN A 274 28.05 6.40 0.94
C ASN A 274 27.92 6.10 2.45
N VAL A 275 28.47 4.96 2.89
CA VAL A 275 28.45 4.55 4.31
C VAL A 275 29.16 5.51 5.26
N ALA A 276 30.06 6.36 4.77
CA ALA A 276 30.73 7.39 5.54
C ALA A 276 29.92 8.70 5.65
N GLY A 277 28.70 8.74 5.08
CA GLY A 277 27.85 9.93 5.06
C GLY A 277 28.30 10.98 4.04
N GLN A 278 29.25 10.67 3.15
CA GLN A 278 29.69 11.59 2.12
C GLN A 278 28.70 11.62 0.97
N LEU A 279 28.38 12.82 0.48
CA LEU A 279 27.52 13.00 -0.69
C LEU A 279 28.23 12.44 -1.93
N VAL A 280 27.56 11.51 -2.61
CA VAL A 280 28.04 10.85 -3.82
C VAL A 280 27.44 11.49 -5.07
N ARG A 281 26.12 11.68 -5.05
CA ARG A 281 25.34 12.19 -6.19
C ARG A 281 24.17 13.00 -5.69
N MET A 282 23.90 14.13 -6.33
CA MET A 282 22.64 14.85 -6.22
C MET A 282 21.80 14.55 -7.46
N LEU A 283 20.67 13.86 -7.29
CA LEU A 283 19.78 13.51 -8.41
C LEU A 283 18.77 14.62 -8.67
N VAL A 284 18.22 15.19 -7.60
CA VAL A 284 17.21 16.25 -7.67
C VAL A 284 17.55 17.32 -6.64
N ASN A 285 17.42 18.59 -7.01
CA ASN A 285 17.52 19.74 -6.11
C ASN A 285 16.86 20.97 -6.73
N GLU A 286 15.53 20.94 -6.79
CA GLU A 286 14.73 21.95 -7.50
C GLU A 286 13.33 22.07 -6.90
N GLU A 287 12.61 23.13 -7.28
CA GLU A 287 11.18 23.27 -7.03
C GLU A 287 10.41 22.34 -7.96
N ARG A 288 9.55 21.50 -7.38
CA ARG A 288 8.62 20.63 -8.14
C ARG A 288 7.20 20.86 -7.66
N ASP A 289 6.25 20.68 -8.57
CA ASP A 289 4.83 20.67 -8.21
C ASP A 289 4.50 19.44 -7.35
N ALA A 290 3.28 19.40 -6.82
CA ALA A 290 2.80 18.19 -6.19
C ALA A 290 2.67 17.09 -7.26
N GLY A 291 3.14 15.88 -6.99
CA GLY A 291 3.38 14.90 -8.04
C GLY A 291 4.08 13.62 -7.58
N SER A 292 4.05 12.60 -8.42
CA SER A 292 4.80 11.35 -8.27
C SER A 292 5.94 11.37 -9.29
N TYR A 293 7.14 11.04 -8.83
CA TYR A 293 8.37 11.20 -9.59
C TYR A 293 9.20 9.92 -9.57
N SER A 294 9.97 9.73 -10.64
CA SER A 294 10.85 8.58 -10.82
C SER A 294 12.21 9.06 -11.33
N GLU A 295 13.27 8.73 -10.61
CA GLU A 295 14.64 9.13 -10.96
C GLU A 295 15.53 7.89 -11.06
N ILE A 296 16.38 7.86 -12.08
CA ILE A 296 17.30 6.74 -12.30
C ILE A 296 18.67 7.12 -11.75
N TRP A 297 19.23 6.24 -10.92
CA TRP A 297 20.65 6.28 -10.59
C TRP A 297 21.39 5.15 -11.29
N ASP A 298 22.49 5.47 -11.95
CA ASP A 298 23.30 4.57 -12.77
C ASP A 298 24.61 4.12 -12.09
N GLY A 299 24.73 4.35 -10.78
CA GLY A 299 25.94 4.03 -10.02
C GLY A 299 27.10 4.97 -10.33
N THR A 300 26.83 6.24 -10.65
CA THR A 300 27.85 7.28 -10.83
C THR A 300 27.77 8.38 -9.77
N SER A 301 28.90 9.06 -9.55
CA SER A 301 29.00 10.25 -8.70
C SER A 301 28.70 11.54 -9.47
N ASP A 302 28.65 12.69 -8.81
CA ASP A 302 28.47 13.99 -9.47
C ASP A 302 29.57 14.31 -10.51
N SER A 303 30.76 13.72 -10.37
CA SER A 303 31.85 13.84 -11.37
C SER A 303 31.67 12.95 -12.61
N GLY A 304 30.59 12.16 -12.67
CA GLY A 304 30.38 11.15 -13.71
C GLY A 304 31.21 9.88 -13.54
N SER A 305 32.02 9.79 -12.48
CA SER A 305 32.82 8.60 -12.19
C SER A 305 31.96 7.50 -11.58
N LYS A 306 32.14 6.26 -12.05
CA LYS A 306 31.52 5.06 -11.49
C LYS A 306 31.94 4.88 -10.03
N VAL A 307 30.98 4.56 -9.17
CA VAL A 307 31.25 4.26 -7.76
C VAL A 307 31.46 2.75 -7.55
N ALA A 308 32.08 2.38 -6.43
CA ALA A 308 32.37 0.99 -6.10
C ALA A 308 31.10 0.23 -5.68
N SER A 309 31.10 -1.10 -5.84
CA SER A 309 30.08 -1.98 -5.28
C SER A 309 30.00 -1.80 -3.75
N GLY A 310 28.80 -1.83 -3.18
CA GLY A 310 28.62 -1.60 -1.75
C GLY A 310 27.24 -1.05 -1.36
N VAL A 311 27.13 -0.69 -0.09
CA VAL A 311 25.91 -0.10 0.49
C VAL A 311 25.92 1.41 0.30
N TYR A 312 24.79 1.94 -0.13
CA TYR A 312 24.55 3.38 -0.26
C TYR A 312 23.22 3.73 0.41
N PHE A 313 23.07 5.00 0.74
CA PHE A 313 21.84 5.55 1.30
C PHE A 313 21.36 6.67 0.40
N TYR A 314 20.05 6.81 0.23
CA TYR A 314 19.48 7.97 -0.43
C TYR A 314 18.49 8.65 0.51
N ARG A 315 18.49 9.98 0.46
CA ARG A 315 17.70 10.86 1.29
C ARG A 315 16.86 11.75 0.41
N MET A 316 15.56 11.78 0.70
CA MET A 316 14.66 12.80 0.20
C MET A 316 14.37 13.82 1.31
N LYS A 317 14.34 15.09 0.95
CA LYS A 317 13.86 16.17 1.82
C LYS A 317 12.95 17.11 1.03
N THR A 318 11.78 17.42 1.57
CA THR A 318 10.85 18.45 1.07
C THR A 318 10.03 19.02 2.22
N GLY A 319 9.99 20.35 2.36
CA GLY A 319 9.31 20.99 3.50
C GLY A 319 9.76 20.41 4.86
N SER A 320 8.80 19.90 5.63
CA SER A 320 9.03 19.19 6.91
C SER A 320 9.27 17.68 6.76
N PHE A 321 9.08 17.12 5.56
CA PHE A 321 9.28 15.70 5.29
C PHE A 321 10.76 15.39 5.00
N GLU A 322 11.30 14.39 5.69
CA GLU A 322 12.65 13.85 5.45
C GLU A 322 12.63 12.33 5.63
N GLN A 323 13.05 11.58 4.62
CA GLN A 323 13.11 10.12 4.67
C GLN A 323 14.43 9.61 4.07
N ASN A 324 14.98 8.55 4.67
CA ASN A 324 16.19 7.86 4.23
C ASN A 324 15.87 6.41 3.89
N ARG A 325 16.51 5.88 2.85
CA ARG A 325 16.41 4.47 2.44
C ARG A 325 17.80 3.94 2.08
N LYS A 326 17.98 2.63 2.20
CA LYS A 326 19.24 1.91 1.96
C LYS A 326 19.18 1.15 0.64
N MET A 327 20.25 1.13 -0.13
CA MET A 327 20.36 0.39 -1.39
C MET A 327 21.73 -0.30 -1.51
N VAL A 328 21.78 -1.37 -2.32
CA VAL A 328 22.99 -2.18 -2.54
C VAL A 328 23.35 -2.22 -4.02
N LEU A 329 24.50 -1.66 -4.38
CA LEU A 329 25.05 -1.72 -5.73
C LEU A 329 25.94 -2.97 -5.88
N LEU A 330 25.63 -3.80 -6.87
CA LEU A 330 26.47 -4.90 -7.33
C LEU A 330 27.09 -4.54 -8.66
N ARG A 331 28.41 -4.69 -8.75
CA ARG A 331 29.16 -4.52 -9.98
C ARG A 331 30.38 -5.41 -9.97
#